data_AF-A0A524QYP6-F1
#
_entry.id   AF-A0A524QYP6-F1
#
_cell.length_a   1.000
_cell.length_b   1.000
_cell.length_c   1.000
_cell.angle_alpha   90.00
_cell.angle_beta   90.00
_cell.angle_gamma   90.00
#
_symmetry.space_group_name_H-M   'P 1'
#
loop_
_entity.id
_entity.type
_entity.pdbx_description
1 polymer ?
#
loop_
_entity_poly.entity_id
_entity_poly.type
_entity_poly.pdbx_seq_one_letter_code
_entity_poly.pdbx_strand_id
1 'polypeptide(L)'
;MSQTRIIILTRTLVAWRYCLIAALLMLVASCAVLAADTDNFFAQTLPQNGKTLATVTADYDDARGAELFVFTNDNLGSRHLRVYSPGATGHYDTIPKADVELPAGVFGYQVADINADRRDELLLLGLDAVYQLQFERDQFALTPKTIATFERLFAIPNPDFVTSYRFAFDLNADGVSELVLPAWNGVRIMQKKENGYTQFRQLRLPMGQTESRTSICSKRHVQVIWAFICQQSRLTISTLTGAATCWWRPPPDWQSSIRPGICSLPNAPIVYLISSRTTWKIFTLGQPAWLTLIMIACLIIVVSSPRVRARSTRL
;
A
#
# COMPACT_ATOMS: atom_id res chain seq x y z
N MET A 1 55.34 -26.87 -19.24
CA MET A 1 54.20 -26.15 -19.88
C MET A 1 54.56 -24.68 -19.93
N SER A 2 54.65 -24.07 -21.11
CA SER A 2 55.12 -22.68 -21.24
C SER A 2 54.10 -21.69 -20.67
N GLN A 3 54.58 -20.60 -20.07
CA GLN A 3 53.74 -19.53 -19.50
C GLN A 3 52.70 -19.00 -20.51
N THR A 4 52.99 -19.09 -21.81
CA THR A 4 52.09 -18.72 -22.90
C THR A 4 50.76 -19.50 -22.87
N ARG A 5 50.76 -20.80 -22.51
CA ARG A 5 49.53 -21.60 -22.44
C ARG A 5 48.62 -21.19 -21.29
N ILE A 6 49.20 -20.75 -20.17
CA ILE A 6 48.43 -20.32 -18.98
C ILE A 6 47.72 -18.98 -19.25
N ILE A 7 48.35 -18.06 -19.97
CA ILE A 7 47.77 -16.76 -20.32
C ILE A 7 46.59 -16.90 -21.31
N ILE A 8 46.67 -17.86 -22.22
CA ILE A 8 45.58 -18.13 -23.18
C ILE A 8 44.35 -18.69 -22.43
N LEU A 9 44.56 -19.63 -21.50
CA LEU A 9 43.48 -20.25 -20.69
C LEU A 9 42.76 -19.25 -19.76
N THR A 10 43.49 -18.29 -19.16
CA THR A 10 42.85 -17.28 -18.30
C THR A 10 42.01 -16.29 -19.09
N ARG A 11 42.47 -15.87 -20.27
CA ARG A 11 41.70 -14.98 -21.16
C ARG A 11 40.42 -15.62 -21.68
N THR A 12 40.46 -16.92 -22.02
CA THR A 12 39.25 -17.64 -22.44
C THR A 12 38.24 -17.75 -21.29
N LEU A 13 38.67 -18.09 -20.07
CA LEU A 13 37.73 -18.20 -18.94
C LEU A 13 37.03 -16.88 -18.59
N VAL A 14 37.72 -15.75 -18.73
CA VAL A 14 37.15 -14.42 -18.50
C VAL A 14 36.09 -14.09 -19.56
N ALA A 15 36.35 -14.37 -20.85
CA ALA A 15 35.39 -14.16 -21.92
C ALA A 15 34.10 -14.99 -21.73
N TRP A 16 34.24 -16.27 -21.37
CA TRP A 16 33.08 -17.14 -21.13
C TRP A 16 32.20 -16.66 -19.97
N ARG A 17 32.79 -16.11 -18.90
CA ARG A 17 32.02 -15.51 -17.79
C ARG A 17 31.18 -14.32 -18.24
N TYR A 18 31.76 -13.42 -19.04
CA TYR A 18 31.02 -12.27 -19.55
C TYR A 18 29.90 -12.69 -20.52
N CYS A 19 30.13 -13.67 -21.38
CA CYS A 19 29.08 -14.21 -22.26
C CYS A 19 27.93 -14.84 -21.45
N LEU A 20 28.23 -15.58 -20.38
CA LEU A 20 27.20 -16.19 -19.54
C LEU A 20 26.39 -15.15 -18.77
N ILE A 21 27.04 -14.13 -18.20
CA ILE A 21 26.34 -13.03 -17.53
C ILE A 21 25.46 -12.26 -18.51
N ALA A 22 25.96 -11.95 -19.71
CA ALA A 22 25.19 -11.27 -20.74
C ALA A 22 23.98 -12.10 -21.19
N ALA A 23 24.14 -13.41 -21.38
CA ALA A 23 23.04 -14.31 -21.72
C ALA A 23 21.98 -14.38 -20.60
N LEU A 24 22.41 -14.43 -19.33
CA LEU A 24 21.52 -14.42 -18.18
C LEU A 24 20.74 -13.09 -18.09
N LEU A 25 21.42 -11.96 -18.28
CA LEU A 25 20.77 -10.64 -18.29
C LEU A 25 19.76 -10.52 -19.43
N MET A 26 20.08 -11.02 -20.62
CA MET A 26 19.12 -11.04 -21.74
C MET A 26 17.94 -11.96 -21.46
N LEU A 27 18.15 -13.12 -20.83
CA LEU A 27 17.06 -14.00 -20.40
C LEU A 27 16.14 -13.30 -19.40
N VAL A 28 16.71 -12.69 -18.35
CA VAL A 28 15.94 -11.94 -17.34
C VAL A 28 15.19 -10.77 -17.98
N ALA A 29 15.80 -10.04 -18.91
CA ALA A 29 15.14 -8.96 -19.64
C ALA A 29 13.98 -9.49 -20.51
N SER A 30 14.14 -10.64 -21.18
CA SER A 30 13.06 -11.25 -21.97
C SER A 30 11.89 -11.71 -21.11
N CYS A 31 12.18 -12.23 -19.91
CA CYS A 31 11.17 -12.60 -18.93
C CYS A 31 10.44 -11.37 -18.37
N ALA A 32 11.11 -10.24 -18.18
CA ALA A 32 10.46 -9.01 -17.73
C ALA A 32 9.43 -8.49 -18.74
N VAL A 33 9.66 -8.68 -20.05
CA VAL A 33 8.70 -8.28 -21.10
C VAL A 33 7.43 -9.14 -21.05
N LEU A 34 7.56 -10.46 -20.84
CA LEU A 34 6.42 -11.37 -20.70
C LEU A 34 5.63 -11.13 -19.39
N ALA A 35 6.31 -10.71 -18.32
CA ALA A 35 5.64 -10.35 -17.07
C ALA A 35 4.89 -9.00 -17.17
N ALA A 36 5.25 -8.15 -18.13
CA ALA A 36 4.59 -6.88 -18.42
C ALA A 36 3.49 -7.01 -19.47
N ASP A 37 3.12 -8.24 -19.86
CA ASP A 37 2.08 -8.49 -20.86
C ASP A 37 0.76 -7.85 -20.44
N THR A 38 0.34 -6.87 -21.25
CA THR A 38 -0.87 -6.09 -21.03
C THR A 38 -2.14 -6.92 -21.20
N ASP A 39 -2.05 -8.08 -21.87
CA ASP A 39 -3.18 -8.96 -22.12
C ASP A 39 -3.67 -9.65 -20.84
N ASN A 40 -2.85 -9.64 -19.78
CA ASN A 40 -3.24 -10.13 -18.45
C ASN A 40 -4.01 -9.12 -17.61
N PHE A 41 -4.21 -7.90 -18.10
CA PHE A 41 -5.06 -6.93 -17.42
C PHE A 41 -6.41 -6.83 -18.11
N PHE A 42 -7.48 -7.08 -17.37
CA PHE A 42 -8.81 -6.68 -17.79
C PHE A 42 -9.14 -5.31 -17.22
N ALA A 43 -9.95 -4.52 -17.93
CA ALA A 43 -10.57 -3.32 -17.39
C ALA A 43 -12.05 -3.60 -17.15
N GLN A 44 -12.51 -3.43 -15.91
CA GLN A 44 -13.92 -3.57 -15.55
C GLN A 44 -14.47 -2.26 -15.01
N THR A 45 -15.68 -1.92 -15.44
CA THR A 45 -16.47 -0.81 -14.89
C THR A 45 -17.42 -1.35 -13.83
N LEU A 46 -17.32 -0.84 -12.61
CA LEU A 46 -18.25 -1.17 -11.53
C LEU A 46 -19.30 -0.04 -11.41
N PRO A 47 -20.61 -0.35 -11.41
CA PRO A 47 -21.64 0.66 -11.26
C PRO A 47 -21.57 1.31 -9.88
N GLN A 48 -21.38 2.63 -9.83
CA GLN A 48 -21.39 3.39 -8.59
C GLN A 48 -22.50 4.44 -8.61
N ASN A 49 -23.22 4.56 -7.50
CA ASN A 49 -24.11 5.70 -7.27
C ASN A 49 -23.29 6.77 -6.54
N GLY A 50 -23.02 7.88 -7.23
CA GLY A 50 -22.33 9.03 -6.66
C GLY A 50 -20.81 9.08 -6.90
N LYS A 51 -20.15 9.97 -6.17
CA LYS A 51 -18.71 10.27 -6.29
C LYS A 51 -17.91 9.26 -5.48
N THR A 52 -16.95 8.58 -6.10
CA THR A 52 -15.96 7.78 -5.36
C THR A 52 -15.00 8.68 -4.59
N LEU A 53 -14.87 8.43 -3.29
CA LEU A 53 -14.00 9.14 -2.38
C LEU A 53 -12.64 8.44 -2.25
N ALA A 54 -12.66 7.10 -2.12
CA ALA A 54 -11.49 6.27 -1.96
C ALA A 54 -11.77 4.84 -2.41
N THR A 55 -10.69 4.11 -2.66
CA THR A 55 -10.71 2.67 -2.93
C THR A 55 -9.57 2.02 -2.17
N VAL A 56 -9.80 0.81 -1.66
CA VAL A 56 -8.78 -0.01 -1.02
C VAL A 56 -9.03 -1.47 -1.32
N THR A 57 -7.97 -2.25 -1.45
CA THR A 57 -8.04 -3.70 -1.57
C THR A 57 -7.50 -4.33 -0.30
N ALA A 58 -8.24 -5.28 0.29
CA ALA A 58 -7.79 -6.03 1.45
C ALA A 58 -8.28 -7.47 1.39
N ASP A 59 -7.52 -8.38 1.97
CA ASP A 59 -7.93 -9.78 2.16
C ASP A 59 -8.75 -9.83 3.46
N TYR A 60 -10.07 -9.90 3.34
CA TYR A 60 -10.99 -9.67 4.45
C TYR A 60 -11.88 -10.87 4.75
N ASP A 61 -12.26 -11.65 3.74
CA ASP A 61 -13.12 -12.83 3.92
C ASP A 61 -12.39 -14.19 3.79
N ASP A 62 -11.05 -14.17 3.79
CA ASP A 62 -10.17 -15.33 3.56
C ASP A 62 -10.47 -16.07 2.23
N ALA A 63 -11.26 -15.49 1.33
CA ALA A 63 -11.53 -16.09 0.03
C ALA A 63 -10.35 -15.88 -0.93
N ARG A 64 -10.48 -16.45 -2.13
CA ARG A 64 -9.43 -16.29 -3.14
C ARG A 64 -9.44 -14.89 -3.72
N GLY A 65 -8.52 -14.05 -3.22
CA GLY A 65 -8.25 -12.73 -3.76
C GLY A 65 -8.51 -11.64 -2.71
N ALA A 66 -8.20 -10.39 -3.06
CA ALA A 66 -8.50 -9.26 -2.19
C ALA A 66 -9.85 -8.68 -2.57
N GLU A 67 -10.68 -8.38 -1.58
CA GLU A 67 -11.91 -7.62 -1.73
C GLU A 67 -11.58 -6.18 -2.12
N LEU A 68 -12.43 -5.58 -2.95
CA LEU A 68 -12.39 -4.17 -3.26
C LEU A 68 -13.42 -3.42 -2.42
N PHE A 69 -12.92 -2.55 -1.56
CA PHE A 69 -13.69 -1.59 -0.80
C PHE A 69 -13.74 -0.27 -1.56
N VAL A 70 -14.94 0.22 -1.83
CA VAL A 70 -15.19 1.48 -2.53
C VAL A 70 -15.97 2.40 -1.62
N PHE A 71 -15.35 3.51 -1.24
CA PHE A 71 -16.00 4.58 -0.50
C PHE A 71 -16.66 5.52 -1.50
N THR A 72 -17.97 5.74 -1.37
CA THR A 72 -18.72 6.67 -2.22
C THR A 72 -19.45 7.72 -1.39
N ASN A 73 -19.79 8.82 -2.04
CA ASN A 73 -20.72 9.83 -1.56
C ASN A 73 -21.84 9.97 -2.58
N ASP A 74 -23.07 9.73 -2.18
CA ASP A 74 -24.22 9.87 -3.06
C ASP A 74 -24.52 11.35 -3.37
N ASN A 75 -25.58 11.61 -4.14
CA ASN A 75 -25.98 12.97 -4.49
C ASN A 75 -26.64 13.74 -3.33
N LEU A 76 -27.02 13.04 -2.25
CA LEU A 76 -27.63 13.59 -1.04
C LEU A 76 -26.58 13.89 0.05
N GLY A 77 -25.33 13.47 -0.14
CA GLY A 77 -24.25 13.62 0.83
C GLY A 77 -24.10 12.44 1.78
N SER A 78 -24.84 11.35 1.57
CA SER A 78 -24.73 10.10 2.33
C SER A 78 -23.50 9.33 1.86
N ARG A 79 -22.71 8.84 2.82
CA ARG A 79 -21.51 8.07 2.54
C ARG A 79 -21.82 6.60 2.57
N HIS A 80 -21.27 5.87 1.62
CA HIS A 80 -21.41 4.43 1.54
C HIS A 80 -20.04 3.77 1.42
N LEU A 81 -19.90 2.62 2.07
CA LEU A 81 -18.85 1.65 1.83
C LEU A 81 -19.46 0.50 1.07
N ARG A 82 -18.96 0.25 -0.14
CA ARG A 82 -19.35 -0.88 -0.96
C ARG A 82 -18.21 -1.88 -1.02
N VAL A 83 -18.52 -3.15 -0.80
CA VAL A 83 -17.54 -4.22 -0.88
C VAL A 83 -17.85 -5.12 -2.06
N TYR A 84 -16.86 -5.30 -2.93
CA TYR A 84 -16.93 -6.18 -4.08
C TYR A 84 -15.96 -7.34 -3.87
N SER A 85 -16.46 -8.56 -3.94
CA SER A 85 -15.61 -9.75 -3.89
C SER A 85 -15.09 -10.10 -5.28
N PRO A 86 -13.87 -10.64 -5.38
CA PRO A 86 -13.39 -11.22 -6.62
C PRO A 86 -14.15 -12.52 -6.93
N GLY A 87 -14.70 -12.62 -8.13
CA GLY A 87 -15.29 -13.83 -8.68
C GLY A 87 -14.23 -14.85 -9.11
N ALA A 88 -14.67 -16.05 -9.46
CA ALA A 88 -13.79 -17.17 -9.82
C ALA A 88 -12.87 -16.91 -11.04
N THR A 89 -13.27 -15.98 -11.91
CA THR A 89 -12.51 -15.55 -13.11
C THR A 89 -11.50 -14.43 -12.82
N GLY A 90 -11.44 -13.94 -11.58
CA GLY A 90 -10.64 -12.78 -11.18
C GLY A 90 -11.32 -11.43 -11.43
N HIS A 91 -12.51 -11.41 -12.04
CA HIS A 91 -13.36 -10.21 -12.15
C HIS A 91 -14.11 -9.95 -10.85
N TYR A 92 -14.32 -8.69 -10.50
CA TYR A 92 -15.19 -8.37 -9.36
C TYR A 92 -16.65 -8.55 -9.75
N ASP A 93 -17.51 -8.93 -8.79
CA ASP A 93 -18.95 -8.89 -9.03
C ASP A 93 -19.39 -7.45 -9.32
N THR A 94 -20.38 -7.26 -10.22
CA THR A 94 -20.91 -5.92 -10.51
C THR A 94 -21.90 -5.42 -9.46
N ILE A 95 -22.41 -6.34 -8.64
CA ILE A 95 -23.28 -6.06 -7.50
C ILE A 95 -22.40 -6.16 -6.24
N PRO A 96 -22.37 -5.13 -5.39
CA PRO A 96 -21.59 -5.21 -4.16
C PRO A 96 -22.15 -6.28 -3.24
N LYS A 97 -21.27 -7.08 -2.63
CA LYS A 97 -21.61 -8.08 -1.60
C LYS A 97 -22.14 -7.41 -0.33
N ALA A 98 -21.70 -6.17 -0.06
CA ALA A 98 -22.21 -5.33 1.01
C ALA A 98 -22.25 -3.87 0.57
N ASP A 99 -23.31 -3.15 0.95
CA ASP A 99 -23.45 -1.69 0.84
C ASP A 99 -23.82 -1.16 2.23
N VAL A 100 -22.88 -0.47 2.87
CA VAL A 100 -22.96 -0.02 4.26
C VAL A 100 -22.97 1.50 4.30
N GLU A 101 -24.02 2.10 4.86
CA GLU A 101 -24.03 3.53 5.13
C GLU A 101 -23.02 3.87 6.23
N LEU A 102 -22.16 4.84 5.96
CA LEU A 102 -21.14 5.29 6.89
C LEU A 102 -21.57 6.56 7.61
N PRO A 103 -21.18 6.75 8.88
CA PRO A 103 -21.32 8.03 9.56
C PRO A 103 -20.68 9.16 8.74
N ALA A 104 -21.39 10.28 8.60
CA ALA A 104 -20.95 11.42 7.76
C ALA A 104 -19.58 12.00 8.16
N GLY A 105 -19.12 11.76 9.40
CA GLY A 105 -17.83 12.19 9.90
C GLY A 105 -16.64 11.29 9.55
N VAL A 106 -16.84 10.14 8.88
CA VAL A 106 -15.72 9.22 8.53
C VAL A 106 -14.84 9.84 7.45
N PHE A 107 -13.58 10.13 7.76
CA PHE A 107 -12.62 10.75 6.84
C PHE A 107 -11.34 9.94 6.64
N GLY A 108 -11.06 8.98 7.53
CA GLY A 108 -9.89 8.12 7.46
C GLY A 108 -10.28 6.65 7.46
N TYR A 109 -9.43 5.82 6.88
CA TYR A 109 -9.52 4.36 7.02
C TYR A 109 -8.15 3.73 7.24
N GLN A 110 -8.14 2.57 7.87
CA GLN A 110 -7.00 1.67 7.95
C GLN A 110 -7.49 0.24 7.84
N VAL A 111 -6.71 -0.60 7.16
CA VAL A 111 -6.86 -2.05 7.17
C VAL A 111 -5.78 -2.58 8.11
N ALA A 112 -6.17 -3.32 9.15
CA ALA A 112 -5.24 -3.91 10.10
C ALA A 112 -5.92 -5.02 10.91
N ASP A 113 -5.19 -6.10 11.19
CA ASP A 113 -5.47 -7.03 12.27
C ASP A 113 -5.29 -6.33 13.63
N ILE A 114 -6.40 -5.99 14.28
CA ILE A 114 -6.41 -5.33 15.60
C ILE A 114 -6.65 -6.31 16.75
N ASN A 115 -6.83 -7.59 16.49
CA ASN A 115 -7.21 -8.59 17.49
C ASN A 115 -6.26 -9.79 17.57
N ALA A 116 -5.23 -9.82 16.73
CA ALA A 116 -4.24 -10.88 16.56
C ALA A 116 -4.83 -12.21 16.06
N ASP A 117 -5.97 -12.19 15.37
CA ASP A 117 -6.61 -13.39 14.80
C ASP A 117 -6.15 -13.71 13.37
N ARG A 118 -5.23 -12.90 12.82
CA ARG A 118 -4.67 -12.97 11.47
C ARG A 118 -5.65 -12.59 10.37
N ARG A 119 -6.74 -11.92 10.70
CA ARG A 119 -7.66 -11.34 9.73
C ARG A 119 -7.60 -9.83 9.83
N ASP A 120 -7.46 -9.20 8.68
CA ASP A 120 -7.47 -7.75 8.64
C ASP A 120 -8.90 -7.23 8.87
N GLU A 121 -9.05 -6.25 9.75
CA GLU A 121 -10.30 -5.51 9.88
C GLU A 121 -10.23 -4.14 9.22
N LEU A 122 -11.39 -3.64 8.78
CA LEU A 122 -11.50 -2.28 8.30
C LEU A 122 -11.85 -1.34 9.44
N LEU A 123 -10.89 -0.52 9.82
CA LEU A 123 -11.06 0.55 10.79
C LEU A 123 -11.41 1.85 10.08
N LEU A 124 -12.40 2.56 10.59
CA LEU A 124 -12.88 3.83 10.08
C LEU A 124 -12.64 4.92 11.12
N LEU A 125 -11.90 5.95 10.74
CA LEU A 125 -11.64 7.11 11.59
C LEU A 125 -12.67 8.21 11.29
N GLY A 126 -13.56 8.41 12.26
CA GLY A 126 -14.53 9.50 12.29
C GLY A 126 -13.99 10.76 12.96
N LEU A 127 -14.82 11.80 12.99
CA LEU A 127 -14.51 13.06 13.66
C LEU A 127 -14.41 12.95 15.19
N ASP A 128 -15.13 12.01 15.79
CA ASP A 128 -15.35 11.85 17.24
C ASP A 128 -15.32 10.38 17.69
N ALA A 129 -15.12 9.44 16.76
CA ALA A 129 -15.12 8.02 17.06
C ALA A 129 -14.26 7.23 16.07
N VAL A 130 -13.81 6.06 16.53
CA VAL A 130 -13.28 5.01 15.67
C VAL A 130 -14.33 3.92 15.55
N TYR A 131 -14.62 3.52 14.32
CA TYR A 131 -15.53 2.42 14.01
C TYR A 131 -14.74 1.24 13.47
N GLN A 132 -15.23 0.03 13.74
CA GLN A 132 -14.73 -1.22 13.21
C GLN A 132 -15.83 -1.83 12.34
N LEU A 133 -15.47 -2.22 11.12
CA LEU A 133 -16.24 -3.19 10.36
C LEU A 133 -15.59 -4.55 10.57
N GLN A 134 -16.37 -5.52 11.04
CA GLN A 134 -15.92 -6.89 11.29
C GLN A 134 -16.55 -7.85 10.27
N PHE A 135 -15.79 -8.88 9.89
CA PHE A 135 -16.32 -10.01 9.15
C PHE A 135 -16.85 -11.03 10.15
N GLU A 136 -18.16 -11.24 10.16
CA GLU A 136 -18.80 -12.20 11.07
C GLU A 136 -19.53 -13.28 10.27
N ARG A 137 -19.21 -14.54 10.54
CA ARG A 137 -19.95 -15.70 10.00
C ARG A 137 -20.14 -15.65 8.48
N ASP A 138 -19.05 -15.42 7.76
CA ASP A 138 -19.03 -15.37 6.30
C ASP A 138 -19.78 -14.16 5.69
N GLN A 139 -20.08 -13.15 6.51
CA GLN A 139 -20.78 -11.93 6.09
C GLN A 139 -20.12 -10.67 6.63
N PHE A 140 -20.23 -9.59 5.86
CA PHE A 140 -19.82 -8.27 6.30
C PHE A 140 -20.81 -7.75 7.34
N ALA A 141 -20.32 -7.25 8.47
CA ALA A 141 -21.15 -6.47 9.36
C ALA A 141 -21.75 -5.28 8.59
N LEU A 142 -23.08 -5.21 8.55
CA LEU A 142 -23.79 -4.13 7.84
C LEU A 142 -23.83 -2.82 8.64
N THR A 143 -23.33 -2.84 9.87
CA THR A 143 -23.32 -1.68 10.77
C THR A 143 -21.95 -1.56 11.40
N PRO A 144 -21.21 -0.45 11.15
CA PRO A 144 -19.93 -0.22 11.81
C PRO A 144 -20.09 -0.15 13.33
N LYS A 145 -19.31 -0.93 14.05
CA LYS A 145 -19.29 -0.95 15.52
C LYS A 145 -18.39 0.16 16.03
N THR A 146 -18.89 1.05 16.89
CA THR A 146 -18.04 2.02 17.58
C THR A 146 -17.13 1.30 18.57
N ILE A 147 -15.82 1.41 18.40
CA ILE A 147 -14.81 0.79 19.28
C ILE A 147 -14.08 1.81 20.14
N ALA A 148 -14.10 3.09 19.79
CA ALA A 148 -13.50 4.15 20.59
C ALA A 148 -14.23 5.47 20.36
N THR A 149 -14.33 6.30 21.39
CA THR A 149 -14.85 7.68 21.28
C THR A 149 -13.81 8.69 21.77
N PHE A 150 -13.83 9.87 21.20
CA PHE A 150 -12.92 10.95 21.55
C PHE A 150 -13.52 12.32 21.27
N GLU A 151 -12.88 13.35 21.83
CA GLU A 151 -13.28 14.73 21.60
C GLU A 151 -12.97 15.12 20.16
N ARG A 152 -13.94 15.72 19.48
CA ARG A 152 -13.82 16.11 18.08
C ARG A 152 -12.61 17.01 17.84
N LEU A 153 -11.78 16.64 16.87
CA LEU A 153 -10.51 17.31 16.55
C LEU A 153 -10.62 18.33 15.41
N PHE A 154 -11.63 18.17 14.56
CA PHE A 154 -11.82 19.00 13.38
C PHE A 154 -13.17 19.70 13.43
N ALA A 155 -13.19 20.97 13.04
CA ALA A 155 -14.42 21.74 12.91
C ALA A 155 -15.21 21.43 11.63
N ILE A 156 -14.64 20.63 10.70
CA ILE A 156 -15.28 20.31 9.41
C ILE A 156 -16.30 19.19 9.65
N PRO A 157 -17.62 19.46 9.56
CA PRO A 157 -18.63 18.47 9.94
C PRO A 157 -18.82 17.36 8.91
N ASN A 158 -18.41 17.59 7.65
CA ASN A 158 -18.64 16.66 6.54
C ASN A 158 -17.48 16.72 5.52
N PRO A 159 -16.33 16.07 5.81
CA PRO A 159 -15.13 16.17 4.97
C PRO A 159 -15.28 15.42 3.64
N ASP A 160 -15.27 16.09 2.50
CA ASP A 160 -15.58 15.52 1.17
C ASP A 160 -14.54 14.52 0.60
N PHE A 161 -13.72 13.94 1.48
CA PHE A 161 -12.66 12.99 1.20
C PHE A 161 -12.68 11.86 2.22
N VAL A 162 -12.14 10.72 1.79
CA VAL A 162 -11.75 9.60 2.66
C VAL A 162 -10.31 9.26 2.27
N THR A 163 -9.41 9.13 3.25
CA THR A 163 -7.99 8.85 2.98
C THR A 163 -7.50 7.68 3.82
N SER A 164 -6.50 6.95 3.33
CA SER A 164 -5.75 6.05 4.19
C SER A 164 -5.08 6.89 5.29
N TYR A 165 -5.27 6.47 6.54
CA TYR A 165 -4.68 7.10 7.71
C TYR A 165 -4.17 5.97 8.61
N ARG A 166 -2.90 6.01 9.02
CA ARG A 166 -2.35 4.97 9.90
C ARG A 166 -2.48 5.43 11.35
N PHE A 167 -3.37 4.79 12.09
CA PHE A 167 -3.69 5.08 13.48
C PHE A 167 -3.75 3.85 14.39
N ALA A 168 -3.64 2.64 13.86
CA ALA A 168 -3.50 1.40 14.62
C ALA A 168 -2.06 0.89 14.53
N PHE A 169 -1.45 0.63 15.69
CA PHE A 169 -0.06 0.22 15.85
C PHE A 169 0.06 -0.76 17.02
N ASP A 170 0.74 -1.88 16.82
CA ASP A 170 1.20 -2.73 17.92
C ASP A 170 2.43 -2.06 18.58
N LEU A 171 2.21 -1.29 19.66
CA LEU A 171 3.25 -0.50 20.32
C LEU A 171 4.07 -1.31 21.32
N ASN A 172 3.54 -2.43 21.80
CA ASN A 172 4.14 -3.27 22.84
C ASN A 172 4.56 -4.67 22.34
N ALA A 173 4.38 -4.96 21.06
CA ALA A 173 4.68 -6.23 20.40
C ALA A 173 3.91 -7.44 20.98
N ASP A 174 2.67 -7.22 21.45
CA ASP A 174 1.80 -8.30 21.94
C ASP A 174 0.84 -8.86 20.87
N GLY A 175 0.92 -8.34 19.63
CA GLY A 175 0.06 -8.69 18.51
C GLY A 175 -1.26 -7.92 18.47
N VAL A 176 -1.60 -7.16 19.51
CA VAL A 176 -2.82 -6.36 19.59
C VAL A 176 -2.48 -4.90 19.30
N SER A 177 -3.07 -4.34 18.25
CA SER A 177 -2.83 -2.93 17.91
C SER A 177 -3.48 -1.98 18.93
N GLU A 178 -2.71 -1.03 19.47
CA GLU A 178 -3.19 0.21 20.08
C GLU A 178 -3.65 1.24 19.04
N LEU A 179 -4.57 2.12 19.43
CA LEU A 179 -4.95 3.27 18.61
C LEU A 179 -4.15 4.51 19.02
N VAL A 180 -3.52 5.16 18.04
CA VAL A 180 -2.78 6.40 18.19
C VAL A 180 -3.53 7.49 17.43
N LEU A 181 -4.30 8.28 18.17
CA LEU A 181 -5.23 9.28 17.63
C LEU A 181 -4.70 10.69 17.88
N PRO A 182 -4.96 11.65 16.98
CA PRO A 182 -4.65 13.04 17.25
C PRO A 182 -5.48 13.57 18.44
N ALA A 183 -4.97 14.57 19.15
CA ALA A 183 -5.64 15.26 20.24
C ALA A 183 -5.31 16.77 20.17
N TRP A 184 -6.19 17.63 20.70
CA TRP A 184 -5.99 19.09 20.68
C TRP A 184 -4.63 19.56 21.19
N ASN A 185 -4.05 18.87 22.17
CA ASN A 185 -2.76 19.19 22.77
C ASN A 185 -1.70 18.09 22.55
N GLY A 186 -1.86 17.23 21.54
CA GLY A 186 -0.86 16.22 21.20
C GLY A 186 -1.44 14.94 20.61
N VAL A 187 -1.11 13.80 21.21
CA VAL A 187 -1.48 12.47 20.71
C VAL A 187 -2.09 11.65 21.85
N ARG A 188 -3.20 10.99 21.57
CA ARG A 188 -3.88 10.06 22.47
C ARG A 188 -3.54 8.64 22.07
N ILE A 189 -3.08 7.85 23.03
CA ILE A 189 -2.86 6.42 22.89
C ILE A 189 -4.00 5.71 23.60
N MET A 190 -4.75 4.90 22.87
CA MET A 190 -5.84 4.10 23.38
C MET A 190 -5.45 2.63 23.35
N GLN A 191 -5.70 1.94 24.45
CA GLN A 191 -5.40 0.52 24.60
C GLN A 191 -6.69 -0.29 24.49
N LYS A 192 -6.60 -1.47 23.88
CA LYS A 192 -7.71 -2.41 23.80
C LYS A 192 -8.09 -2.93 25.19
N LYS A 193 -9.40 -3.05 25.40
CA LYS A 193 -10.10 -3.64 26.55
C LYS A 193 -11.22 -4.54 26.02
N GLU A 194 -11.91 -5.24 26.92
CA GLU A 194 -12.96 -6.20 26.56
C GLU A 194 -14.07 -5.60 25.68
N ASN A 195 -14.46 -4.34 25.94
CA ASN A 195 -15.56 -3.66 25.25
C ASN A 195 -15.11 -2.56 24.27
N GLY A 196 -13.87 -2.61 23.76
CA GLY A 196 -13.34 -1.62 22.82
C GLY A 196 -12.03 -0.99 23.31
N TYR A 197 -11.80 0.27 22.98
CA TYR A 197 -10.56 0.99 23.27
C TYR A 197 -10.80 2.08 24.31
N THR A 198 -9.92 2.14 25.31
CA THR A 198 -9.94 3.18 26.33
C THR A 198 -8.64 3.97 26.30
N GLN A 199 -8.70 5.26 26.65
CA GLN A 199 -7.49 6.09 26.71
C GLN A 199 -6.53 5.52 27.76
N PHE A 200 -5.34 5.12 27.32
CA PHE A 200 -4.26 4.66 28.19
C PHE A 200 -3.30 5.79 28.56
N ARG A 201 -2.92 6.59 27.56
CA ARG A 201 -1.97 7.70 27.74
C ARG A 201 -2.29 8.84 26.78
N GLN A 202 -1.94 10.05 27.18
CA GLN A 202 -1.96 11.21 26.30
C GLN A 202 -0.58 11.86 26.32
N LEU A 203 0.10 11.82 25.18
CA LEU A 203 1.36 12.50 24.97
C LEU A 203 1.03 13.95 24.64
N ARG A 204 1.23 14.83 25.62
CA ARG A 204 1.08 16.26 25.39
C ARG A 204 2.27 16.74 24.58
N LEU A 205 2.00 17.30 23.41
CA LEU A 205 3.00 18.09 22.73
C LEU A 205 3.06 19.43 23.46
N PRO A 206 4.25 19.97 23.74
CA PRO A 206 4.36 21.33 24.21
C PRO A 206 3.82 22.23 23.09
N MET A 207 2.52 22.54 23.15
CA MET A 207 1.96 23.69 22.45
C MET A 207 2.77 24.84 22.95
N GLY A 208 3.57 25.43 22.05
CA GLY A 208 4.63 26.34 22.43
C GLY A 208 4.17 27.22 23.58
N GLN A 209 4.94 27.21 24.67
CA GLN A 209 5.29 28.49 25.24
C GLN A 209 5.84 29.26 24.06
N THR A 210 4.95 29.97 23.37
CA THR A 210 5.32 31.05 22.50
C THR A 210 5.81 32.05 23.52
N GLU A 211 7.05 31.85 23.99
CA GLU A 211 7.76 32.90 24.68
C GLU A 211 7.60 34.09 23.75
N SER A 212 6.85 35.08 24.22
CA SER A 212 6.76 36.39 23.64
C SER A 212 8.15 37.02 23.77
N ARG A 213 9.12 36.46 23.05
CA ARG A 213 10.36 37.12 22.70
C ARG A 213 10.15 37.60 21.28
N THR A 214 9.56 38.79 21.24
CA THR A 214 9.73 39.73 20.15
C THR A 214 11.11 39.59 19.51
N SER A 215 11.11 39.44 18.19
CA SER A 215 12.27 39.35 17.29
C SER A 215 13.05 38.02 17.33
N ILE A 216 12.80 37.15 16.36
CA ILE A 216 13.67 37.00 15.18
C ILE A 216 12.93 36.09 14.19
N CYS A 217 12.72 36.64 13.00
CA CYS A 217 12.14 35.97 11.86
C CYS A 217 13.02 34.78 11.45
N SER A 218 12.59 33.54 11.71
CA SER A 218 13.18 32.35 11.07
C SER A 218 12.12 31.27 10.84
N LYS A 219 11.71 31.17 9.57
CA LYS A 219 10.64 30.35 8.98
C LYS A 219 10.79 28.82 9.09
N ARG A 220 11.62 28.25 9.98
CA ARG A 220 12.03 26.82 9.85
C ARG A 220 11.47 25.78 10.82
N HIS A 221 10.78 26.13 11.90
CA HIS A 221 10.50 25.12 12.94
C HIS A 221 9.10 24.47 12.93
N VAL A 222 8.11 25.01 12.20
CA VAL A 222 6.76 24.41 12.16
C VAL A 222 6.61 23.32 11.07
N GLN A 223 7.58 23.18 10.16
CA GLN A 223 7.51 22.20 9.07
C GLN A 223 7.85 20.76 9.48
N VAL A 224 8.49 20.52 10.63
CA VAL A 224 9.06 19.20 10.95
C VAL A 224 8.02 18.18 11.44
N ILE A 225 6.94 18.62 12.09
CA ILE A 225 5.95 17.69 12.68
C ILE A 225 4.85 17.31 11.68
N TRP A 226 4.41 18.26 10.84
CA TRP A 226 3.56 17.92 9.69
C TRP A 226 4.34 17.14 8.62
N ALA A 227 5.67 17.30 8.51
CA ALA A 227 6.47 16.43 7.65
C ALA A 227 6.42 14.97 8.12
N PHE A 228 6.52 14.66 9.42
CA PHE A 228 6.43 13.25 9.86
C PHE A 228 5.07 12.57 9.58
N ILE A 229 3.98 13.34 9.53
CA ILE A 229 2.62 12.85 9.24
C ILE A 229 2.28 12.93 7.74
N CYS A 230 2.92 13.83 6.97
CA CYS A 230 2.62 14.07 5.55
C CYS A 230 3.68 13.47 4.58
N GLN A 231 4.86 13.08 5.07
CA GLN A 231 6.00 12.61 4.26
C GLN A 231 5.90 11.15 3.78
N GLN A 232 4.81 10.43 4.05
CA GLN A 232 4.60 9.09 3.47
C GLN A 232 3.90 9.08 2.09
N SER A 233 3.71 10.25 1.46
CA SER A 233 3.14 10.35 0.10
C SER A 233 4.13 10.79 -1.00
N ARG A 234 5.44 10.82 -0.72
CA ARG A 234 6.47 11.13 -1.75
C ARG A 234 7.32 9.90 -2.09
N LEU A 235 6.93 9.21 -3.17
CA LEU A 235 7.82 8.37 -3.97
C LEU A 235 8.99 9.24 -4.47
N THR A 236 10.18 9.00 -3.93
CA THR A 236 11.42 9.57 -4.47
C THR A 236 11.97 8.55 -5.46
N ILE A 237 11.67 8.74 -6.75
CA ILE A 237 12.33 8.01 -7.84
C ILE A 237 13.72 8.62 -7.98
N SER A 238 14.75 7.91 -7.54
CA SER A 238 16.12 8.21 -7.95
C SER A 238 16.36 7.57 -9.31
N THR A 239 16.44 8.42 -10.33
CA THR A 239 16.84 8.03 -11.68
C THR A 239 18.36 7.81 -11.69
N LEU A 240 18.79 6.55 -11.76
CA LEU A 240 20.07 6.18 -12.36
C LEU A 240 19.80 5.76 -13.80
N THR A 241 20.41 6.52 -14.70
CA THR A 241 20.28 6.52 -16.15
C THR A 241 20.42 5.16 -16.82
N GLY A 242 19.46 4.85 -17.69
CA GLY A 242 19.45 3.73 -18.65
C GLY A 242 18.09 3.64 -19.33
N ALA A 243 17.80 4.57 -20.24
CA ALA A 243 16.47 4.77 -20.82
C ALA A 243 16.00 3.58 -21.68
N ALA A 244 14.89 2.99 -21.28
CA ALA A 244 13.89 2.41 -22.18
C ALA A 244 12.56 3.07 -21.83
N THR A 245 12.23 4.16 -22.51
CA THR A 245 10.91 4.80 -22.40
C THR A 245 9.91 3.98 -23.20
N CYS A 246 9.07 3.19 -22.53
CA CYS A 246 7.83 2.68 -23.10
C CYS A 246 6.84 3.85 -23.23
N TRP A 247 6.58 4.29 -24.46
CA TRP A 247 5.59 5.31 -24.74
C TRP A 247 4.20 4.67 -24.75
N TRP A 248 3.46 4.81 -23.66
CA TRP A 248 2.02 4.58 -23.66
C TRP A 248 1.33 5.88 -24.08
N ARG A 249 0.60 5.86 -25.22
CA ARG A 249 -0.25 6.98 -25.65
C ARG A 249 -1.70 6.69 -25.21
N PRO A 250 -2.28 7.46 -24.29
CA PRO A 250 -3.72 7.38 -24.02
C PRO A 250 -4.54 7.77 -25.27
N PRO A 251 -5.77 7.25 -25.42
CA PRO A 251 -6.67 7.70 -26.48
C PRO A 251 -7.09 9.18 -26.31
N PRO A 252 -7.57 9.86 -27.37
CA PRO A 252 -7.76 11.32 -27.40
C PRO A 252 -8.78 11.88 -26.39
N ASP A 253 -9.65 11.04 -25.84
CA ASP A 253 -10.72 11.39 -24.90
C ASP A 253 -10.25 11.45 -23.42
N TRP A 254 -8.98 11.15 -23.11
CA TRP A 254 -8.45 11.04 -21.74
C TRP A 254 -7.78 12.32 -21.20
N GLN A 255 -8.39 13.49 -21.38
CA GLN A 255 -7.88 14.77 -20.84
C GLN A 255 -8.61 15.23 -19.57
N SER A 256 -8.48 14.48 -18.46
CA SER A 256 -8.70 15.05 -17.13
C SER A 256 -7.92 14.32 -16.04
N SER A 257 -7.67 15.00 -14.91
CA SER A 257 -6.62 14.74 -13.91
C SER A 257 -6.49 13.28 -13.46
N ILE A 258 -5.31 12.70 -13.68
CA ILE A 258 -4.93 11.35 -13.23
C ILE A 258 -4.23 11.44 -11.85
N ARG A 259 -4.60 10.57 -10.91
CA ARG A 259 -3.81 10.31 -9.68
C ARG A 259 -3.54 8.80 -9.57
N PRO A 260 -2.30 8.33 -9.74
CA PRO A 260 -1.97 6.92 -9.55
C PRO A 260 -1.77 6.59 -8.05
N GLY A 261 -2.28 5.45 -7.61
CA GLY A 261 -1.94 4.80 -6.34
C GLY A 261 -1.51 3.36 -6.59
N ILE A 262 -0.51 2.87 -5.85
CA ILE A 262 0.01 1.49 -5.95
C ILE A 262 -0.07 0.87 -4.55
N CYS A 263 -0.69 -0.30 -4.43
CA CYS A 263 -0.64 -1.13 -3.23
C CYS A 263 -0.07 -2.51 -3.61
N SER A 264 0.83 -3.05 -2.80
CA SER A 264 1.38 -4.40 -2.97
C SER A 264 1.35 -5.15 -1.63
N LEU A 265 0.67 -6.28 -1.59
CA LEU A 265 0.79 -7.28 -0.52
C LEU A 265 1.62 -8.47 -1.04
N PRO A 266 2.43 -9.14 -0.19
CA PRO A 266 3.11 -10.35 -0.60
C PRO A 266 2.08 -11.44 -0.96
N ASN A 267 2.10 -11.90 -2.22
CA ASN A 267 1.21 -12.90 -2.83
C ASN A 267 -0.18 -12.45 -3.32
N ALA A 268 -0.51 -11.15 -3.29
CA ALA A 268 -1.74 -10.64 -3.90
C ALA A 268 -1.51 -10.16 -5.35
N PRO A 269 -2.52 -10.22 -6.24
CA PRO A 269 -2.45 -9.55 -7.54
C PRO A 269 -2.24 -8.04 -7.35
N ILE A 270 -1.34 -7.44 -8.13
CA ILE A 270 -1.17 -5.98 -8.14
C ILE A 270 -2.40 -5.38 -8.84
N VAL A 271 -3.11 -4.50 -8.14
CA VAL A 271 -4.28 -3.81 -8.66
C VAL A 271 -3.92 -2.36 -8.98
N TYR A 272 -4.09 -1.96 -10.25
CA TYR A 272 -3.99 -0.56 -10.66
C TYR A 272 -5.38 0.04 -10.82
N LEU A 273 -5.58 1.22 -10.25
CA LEU A 273 -6.86 1.93 -10.29
C LEU A 273 -6.70 3.26 -11.02
N ILE A 274 -7.47 3.45 -12.09
CA ILE A 274 -7.54 4.73 -12.81
C ILE A 274 -8.94 5.31 -12.65
N SER A 275 -8.99 6.55 -12.15
CA SER A 275 -10.21 7.30 -11.89
C SER A 275 -10.51 8.34 -12.96
N SER A 276 -11.78 8.45 -13.36
CA SER A 276 -12.36 9.68 -13.88
C SER A 276 -13.59 10.07 -13.05
N ARG A 277 -14.16 11.27 -13.26
CA ARG A 277 -15.31 11.78 -12.48
C ARG A 277 -16.54 10.85 -12.45
N THR A 278 -16.69 9.94 -13.41
CA THR A 278 -17.89 9.12 -13.58
C THR A 278 -17.62 7.64 -13.85
N THR A 279 -16.36 7.24 -14.05
CA THR A 279 -16.01 5.86 -14.40
C THR A 279 -14.66 5.47 -13.82
N TRP A 280 -14.56 4.19 -13.43
CA TRP A 280 -13.31 3.57 -13.00
C TRP A 280 -12.95 2.40 -13.89
N LYS A 281 -11.64 2.23 -14.10
CA LYS A 281 -11.06 1.03 -14.68
C LYS A 281 -10.09 0.43 -13.66
N ILE A 282 -10.35 -0.82 -13.30
CA ILE A 282 -9.51 -1.65 -12.44
C ILE A 282 -8.69 -2.54 -13.35
N PHE A 283 -7.37 -2.63 -13.14
CA PHE A 283 -6.49 -3.57 -13.80
C PHE A 283 -5.92 -4.52 -12.73
N THR A 284 -6.18 -5.83 -12.83
CA THR A 284 -5.59 -6.84 -11.94
C THR A 284 -4.56 -7.67 -12.69
N LEU A 285 -3.49 -8.09 -12.01
CA LEU A 285 -2.44 -8.91 -12.60
C LEU A 285 -2.68 -10.40 -12.29
N GLY A 286 -2.96 -11.22 -13.31
CA GLY A 286 -2.94 -12.68 -13.14
C GLY A 286 -1.49 -13.15 -12.89
N GLN A 287 -1.23 -13.90 -11.81
CA GLN A 287 0.11 -14.44 -11.56
C GLN A 287 0.38 -15.66 -12.45
N PRO A 288 1.51 -15.71 -13.19
CA PRO A 288 1.92 -16.93 -13.85
C PRO A 288 3.06 -17.63 -13.07
N ALA A 289 2.90 -18.93 -12.85
CA ALA A 289 3.74 -19.78 -11.97
C ALA A 289 5.24 -19.87 -12.34
N TRP A 290 5.67 -19.28 -13.45
CA TRP A 290 7.05 -19.37 -13.96
C TRP A 290 8.01 -18.34 -13.33
N LEU A 291 7.51 -17.28 -12.68
CA LEU A 291 8.36 -16.28 -12.01
C LEU A 291 9.10 -16.85 -10.78
N THR A 292 8.49 -17.79 -10.06
CA THR A 292 9.11 -18.45 -8.88
C THR A 292 10.28 -19.36 -9.28
N LEU A 293 10.20 -19.99 -10.46
CA LEU A 293 11.26 -20.86 -11.00
C LEU A 293 12.53 -20.09 -11.39
N ILE A 294 12.39 -18.86 -11.89
CA ILE A 294 13.53 -18.02 -12.31
C ILE A 294 14.31 -17.50 -11.10
N MET A 295 13.62 -17.14 -10.02
CA MET A 295 14.26 -16.67 -8.78
C MET A 295 15.10 -17.77 -8.11
N ILE A 296 14.63 -19.02 -8.13
CA ILE A 296 15.37 -20.18 -7.59
C ILE A 296 16.62 -20.47 -8.44
N ALA A 297 16.53 -20.36 -9.77
CA ALA A 297 17.66 -20.59 -10.67
C ALA A 297 18.79 -19.55 -10.48
N CYS A 298 18.46 -18.28 -10.27
CA CYS A 298 19.45 -17.23 -10.02
C CYS A 298 20.18 -17.40 -8.67
N LEU A 299 19.50 -17.93 -7.63
CA LEU A 299 20.09 -18.14 -6.31
C LEU A 299 21.18 -19.24 -6.34
N ILE A 300 20.99 -20.29 -7.15
CA ILE A 300 21.93 -21.42 -7.27
C ILE A 300 23.24 -20.99 -7.95
N ILE A 301 23.18 -20.02 -8.86
CA ILE A 301 24.36 -19.52 -9.60
C ILE A 301 25.27 -18.65 -8.71
N VAL A 302 24.71 -17.94 -7.72
CA VAL A 302 25.51 -17.09 -6.81
C VAL A 302 26.29 -17.91 -5.78
N VAL A 303 25.77 -19.07 -5.37
CA VAL A 303 26.38 -19.92 -4.32
C VAL A 303 27.55 -20.77 -4.85
N SER A 304 27.69 -20.93 -6.17
CA SER A 304 28.68 -21.82 -6.79
C SER A 304 30.00 -21.15 -7.21
N SER A 305 30.28 -19.92 -6.76
CA SER A 305 31.56 -19.25 -7.03
C SER A 305 32.69 -19.80 -6.13
N PRO A 306 33.75 -20.43 -6.68
CA PRO A 306 34.87 -20.90 -5.86
C PRO A 306 35.68 -19.70 -5.35
N ARG A 307 35.79 -19.59 -4.01
CA ARG A 307 36.72 -18.65 -3.35
C ARG A 307 38.16 -18.97 -3.79
N VAL A 308 38.73 -18.11 -4.62
CA VAL A 308 40.17 -18.13 -4.93
C VAL A 308 40.93 -17.72 -3.68
N ARG A 309 41.58 -18.70 -3.02
CA ARG A 309 42.53 -18.45 -1.93
C ARG A 309 43.78 -17.78 -2.50
N ALA A 310 44.02 -16.52 -2.12
CA ALA A 310 45.31 -15.88 -2.34
C ALA A 310 46.38 -16.60 -1.49
N ARG A 311 47.35 -17.25 -2.15
CA ARG A 311 48.57 -17.73 -1.49
C ARG A 311 49.49 -16.53 -1.29
N SER A 312 49.73 -16.17 -0.03
CA SER A 312 50.85 -15.33 0.39
C SER A 312 52.14 -16.12 0.17
N THR A 313 52.96 -15.70 -0.78
CA THR A 313 54.38 -16.05 -0.84
C THR A 313 55.13 -15.05 0.03
N ARG A 314 55.72 -15.52 1.14
CA ARG A 314 56.82 -14.83 1.83
C ARG A 314 58.12 -15.20 1.13
N LEU A 315 58.93 -14.19 0.84
CA LEU A 315 60.39 -14.29 0.81
C LEU A 315 60.89 -13.83 2.18
#